data_AF-A0A699VSZ7-F1
#
_entry.id   AF-A0A699VSZ7-F1
#
_cell.length_a   1.000
_cell.length_b   1.000
_cell.length_c   1.000
_cell.angle_alpha   90.00
_cell.angle_beta   90.00
_cell.angle_gamma   90.00
#
_symmetry.space_group_name_H-M   'P 1'
#
loop_
_entity.id
_entity.type
_entity.pdbx_description
1 polymer ?
#
loop_
_entity_poly.entity_id
_entity_poly.type
_entity_poly.pdbx_seq_one_letter_code
_entity_poly.pdbx_strand_id
1 'polypeptide(L)'
;LSPKVLKSEGVPVYRAAQHSGEFIVTFSRAYHAGFNCGFKCAEAANVAPVDWLLHGQGAVELYREQRRKTSISHDKLLLASAREAVKALWELSTLNEESPETLNRVPPGS
;
A
#
# COMPACT_ATOMS: atom_id res chain seq x y z
N LEU A 1 6.33 9.64 -25.80
CA LEU A 1 6.41 8.34 -26.50
C LEU A 1 4.99 7.80 -26.69
N SER A 2 4.60 7.39 -27.90
CA SER A 2 3.22 6.93 -28.12
C SER A 2 3.02 5.48 -27.64
N PRO A 3 1.81 5.11 -27.18
CA PRO A 3 1.47 3.71 -26.87
C PRO A 3 1.75 2.74 -28.01
N LYS A 4 1.64 3.20 -29.26
CA LYS A 4 1.92 2.40 -30.46
C LYS A 4 3.40 2.00 -30.53
N VAL A 5 4.31 2.93 -30.25
CA VAL A 5 5.76 2.65 -30.23
C VAL A 5 6.10 1.71 -29.07
N LEU A 6 5.55 1.94 -27.87
CA LEU A 6 5.77 1.02 -26.74
C LEU A 6 5.33 -0.42 -27.05
N LYS A 7 4.17 -0.58 -27.68
CA LYS A 7 3.68 -1.90 -28.09
C LYS A 7 4.55 -2.55 -29.16
N SER A 8 5.09 -1.79 -30.13
CA SER A 8 6.00 -2.37 -31.14
C SER A 8 7.31 -2.86 -30.54
N GLU A 9 7.76 -2.24 -29.44
CA GLU A 9 8.93 -2.67 -28.65
C GLU A 9 8.59 -3.78 -27.62
N GLY A 10 7.38 -4.35 -27.66
CA GLY A 10 6.97 -5.44 -26.77
C GLY A 10 6.60 -5.02 -25.34
N VAL A 11 6.52 -3.72 -25.06
CA VAL A 11 6.09 -3.23 -23.74
C VAL A 11 4.57 -3.36 -23.61
N PRO A 12 4.04 -4.02 -22.55
CA PRO A 12 2.60 -4.13 -22.35
C PRO A 12 1.99 -2.75 -22.03
N VAL A 13 0.95 -2.38 -22.78
CA VAL A 13 0.25 -1.09 -22.60
C VAL A 13 -1.25 -1.30 -22.53
N TYR A 14 -1.85 -0.76 -21.46
CA TYR A 14 -3.28 -0.80 -21.18
C TYR A 14 -3.86 0.62 -21.17
N ARG A 15 -5.18 0.74 -21.35
CA ARG A 15 -5.90 2.02 -21.36
C ARG A 15 -7.13 1.92 -20.47
N ALA A 16 -7.36 2.96 -19.68
CA ALA A 16 -8.62 3.21 -18.98
C ALA A 16 -9.19 4.58 -19.40
N ALA A 17 -10.51 4.73 -19.36
CA ALA A 17 -11.21 5.99 -19.57
C ALA A 17 -11.96 6.36 -18.29
N GLN A 18 -11.50 7.42 -17.61
CA GLN A 18 -12.09 7.89 -16.34
C GLN A 18 -13.18 8.93 -16.57
N HIS A 19 -14.36 8.65 -16.04
CA HIS A 19 -15.52 9.53 -15.99
C HIS A 19 -15.67 10.17 -14.60
N SER A 20 -16.60 11.12 -14.49
CA SER A 20 -16.88 11.80 -13.22
C SER A 20 -17.38 10.80 -12.18
N GLY A 21 -16.85 10.89 -10.95
CA GLY A 21 -17.17 9.96 -9.86
C GLY A 21 -16.42 8.63 -9.89
N GLU A 22 -15.58 8.38 -10.89
CA GLU A 22 -14.76 7.16 -10.97
C GLU A 22 -13.35 7.35 -10.41
N PHE A 23 -12.79 6.27 -9.88
CA PHE A 23 -11.40 6.21 -9.41
C PHE A 23 -10.50 5.50 -10.42
N ILE A 24 -9.25 5.93 -10.49
CA ILE A 24 -8.16 5.21 -11.16
C ILE A 24 -7.11 4.91 -10.10
N VAL A 25 -6.74 3.62 -9.97
CA VAL A 25 -5.70 3.18 -9.05
C VAL A 25 -4.45 2.83 -9.85
N THR A 26 -3.32 3.46 -9.49
CA THR A 26 -2.01 3.19 -10.07
C THR A 26 -1.15 2.40 -9.08
N PHE A 27 -0.69 1.23 -9.49
CA PHE A 27 0.15 0.36 -8.65
C PHE A 27 1.61 0.81 -8.61
N SER A 28 2.34 0.32 -7.61
CA SER A 28 3.78 0.52 -7.45
C SER A 28 4.54 0.24 -8.76
N ARG A 29 5.39 1.18 -9.17
CA ARG A 29 6.20 1.09 -10.41
C ARG A 29 5.40 1.00 -11.73
N ALA A 30 4.08 1.20 -11.71
CA ALA A 30 3.27 1.27 -12.92
C ALA A 30 3.39 2.67 -13.55
N TYR A 31 4.10 2.75 -14.67
CA TYR A 31 4.14 3.98 -15.49
C TYR A 31 2.76 4.25 -16.08
N HIS A 32 2.32 5.51 -15.99
CA HIS A 32 1.05 5.95 -16.55
C HIS A 32 1.20 7.32 -17.23
N ALA A 33 0.36 7.55 -18.23
CA ALA A 33 0.25 8.81 -18.95
C ALA A 33 -1.19 8.95 -19.46
N GLY A 34 -1.65 10.19 -19.66
CA GLY A 34 -3.03 10.44 -20.08
C GLY A 34 -3.23 11.87 -20.58
N PHE A 35 -4.46 12.15 -20.99
CA PHE A 35 -4.92 13.46 -21.42
C PHE A 35 -6.40 13.64 -21.04
N ASN A 36 -6.85 14.90 -21.01
CA ASN A 36 -8.24 15.24 -20.75
C ASN A 36 -8.99 15.49 -22.07
N CYS A 37 -10.21 14.97 -22.18
CA CYS A 37 -11.09 15.21 -23.34
C CYS A 37 -11.89 16.53 -23.25
N GLY A 38 -11.64 17.36 -22.24
CA GLY A 38 -12.37 18.59 -21.94
C GLY A 38 -12.00 19.15 -20.57
N PHE A 39 -12.73 20.17 -20.12
CA PHE A 39 -12.56 20.72 -18.77
C PHE A 39 -12.91 19.66 -17.71
N LYS A 40 -12.00 19.44 -16.76
CA LYS A 40 -12.15 18.48 -15.67
C LYS A 40 -11.50 19.03 -14.40
N CYS A 41 -12.02 18.61 -13.25
CA CYS A 41 -11.37 18.73 -11.95
C CYS A 41 -11.09 17.30 -11.44
N ALA A 42 -9.86 17.04 -11.00
CA ALA A 42 -9.43 15.76 -10.47
C ALA A 42 -8.46 15.98 -9.32
N GLU A 43 -8.47 15.06 -8.37
CA GLU A 43 -7.55 15.02 -7.22
C GLU A 43 -6.82 13.68 -7.20
N ALA A 44 -5.59 13.67 -6.70
CA ALA A 44 -4.78 12.46 -6.57
C ALA A 44 -4.06 12.44 -5.22
N ALA A 45 -4.01 11.26 -4.61
CA ALA A 45 -3.27 11.02 -3.38
C ALA A 45 -2.39 9.77 -3.54
N ASN A 46 -1.24 9.77 -2.88
CA ASN A 46 -0.38 8.59 -2.78
C ASN A 46 -0.75 7.80 -1.52
N VAL A 47 -0.86 6.48 -1.65
CA VAL A 47 -1.10 5.56 -0.53
C VAL A 47 0.00 4.51 -0.47
N ALA A 48 0.29 4.02 0.73
CA ALA A 48 1.37 3.06 1.00
C ALA A 48 0.86 1.91 1.90
N PRO A 49 0.09 0.95 1.34
CA PRO A 49 -0.29 -0.27 2.06
C PRO A 49 0.94 -1.12 2.44
N VAL A 50 0.77 -2.13 3.30
CA VAL A 50 1.91 -2.91 3.85
C VAL A 50 2.73 -3.60 2.74
N ASP A 51 2.08 -4.09 1.69
CA ASP A 51 2.70 -4.69 0.50
C ASP A 51 3.55 -3.70 -0.32
N TRP A 52 3.29 -2.38 -0.19
CA TRP A 52 4.13 -1.35 -0.80
C TRP A 52 5.55 -1.30 -0.20
N LEU A 53 5.75 -1.72 1.05
CA LEU A 53 7.04 -1.58 1.75
C LEU A 53 8.20 -2.23 0.97
N LEU A 54 7.98 -3.39 0.36
CA LEU A 54 8.99 -4.06 -0.48
C LEU A 54 9.37 -3.21 -1.71
N HIS A 55 8.39 -2.60 -2.37
CA HIS A 55 8.65 -1.71 -3.49
C HIS A 55 9.32 -0.40 -3.05
N GLY A 56 8.95 0.12 -1.88
CA GLY A 56 9.55 1.30 -1.28
C GLY A 56 11.03 1.12 -0.99
N GLN A 57 11.43 -0.02 -0.42
CA GLN A 57 12.83 -0.36 -0.16
C GLN A 57 13.64 -0.40 -1.46
N GLY A 58 13.15 -1.12 -2.48
CA GLY A 58 13.81 -1.17 -3.79
C GLY A 58 13.91 0.20 -4.48
N ALA A 59 12.97 1.11 -4.23
CA ALA A 59 13.04 2.48 -4.74
C ALA A 59 14.13 3.31 -4.03
N VAL A 60 14.32 3.14 -2.71
CA VAL A 60 15.40 3.82 -1.96
C VAL A 60 16.76 3.38 -2.46
N GLU A 61 16.96 2.07 -2.66
CA GLU A 61 18.21 1.51 -3.19
C GLU A 61 18.52 2.06 -4.58
N LEU A 62 17.53 2.04 -5.49
CA LEU A 62 17.67 2.60 -6.82
C LEU A 62 17.99 4.11 -6.79
N TYR A 63 17.33 4.87 -5.92
CA TYR A 63 17.58 6.31 -5.79
C TYR A 63 18.97 6.60 -5.23
N ARG A 64 19.47 5.76 -4.32
CA ARG A 64 20.85 5.84 -3.84
C ARG A 64 21.84 5.66 -4.98
N GLU A 65 21.65 4.66 -5.84
CA GLU A 65 22.50 4.43 -7.03
C GLU A 65 22.45 5.61 -8.00
N GLN A 66 21.26 6.15 -8.25
CA GLN A 66 21.04 7.30 -9.13
C GLN A 66 21.44 8.63 -8.51
N ARG A 67 21.93 8.65 -7.26
CA ARG A 67 22.21 9.87 -6.47
C ARG A 67 21.01 10.83 -6.43
N ARG A 68 19.80 10.27 -6.41
CA ARG A 68 18.53 10.99 -6.37
C ARG A 68 18.04 11.12 -4.93
N LYS A 69 17.61 12.32 -4.53
CA LYS A 69 17.01 12.55 -3.21
C LYS A 69 15.64 11.86 -3.12
N THR A 70 15.35 11.26 -1.96
CA THR A 70 14.02 10.72 -1.65
C THR A 70 13.08 11.83 -1.17
N SER A 71 11.78 11.68 -1.44
CA SER A 71 10.75 12.63 -0.95
C SER A 71 10.30 12.35 0.47
N ILE A 72 10.53 11.13 0.97
CA ILE A 72 10.15 10.65 2.30
C ILE A 72 11.26 9.75 2.86
N SER A 73 11.25 9.52 4.18
CA SER A 73 12.10 8.52 4.83
C SER A 73 11.37 7.18 4.86
N HIS A 74 11.87 6.21 4.10
CA HIS A 74 11.31 4.86 4.06
C HIS A 74 11.44 4.15 5.41
N ASP A 75 12.62 4.20 6.02
CA ASP A 75 12.89 3.57 7.33
C ASP A 75 11.95 4.09 8.42
N LYS A 76 11.61 5.39 8.40
CA LYS A 76 10.65 5.95 9.35
C LYS A 76 9.27 5.32 9.19
N LEU A 77 8.81 5.09 7.96
CA LEU A 77 7.54 4.41 7.71
C LEU A 77 7.60 2.95 8.15
N LEU A 78 8.66 2.23 7.77
CA LEU A 78 8.84 0.82 8.13
C LEU A 78 8.83 0.61 9.64
N LEU A 79 9.62 1.40 10.38
CA LEU A 79 9.71 1.32 11.84
C LEU A 79 8.38 1.72 12.51
N ALA A 80 7.69 2.73 11.98
CA ALA A 80 6.38 3.12 12.49
C ALA A 80 5.34 2.01 12.28
N SER A 81 5.30 1.39 11.10
CA SER A 81 4.42 0.26 10.79
C SER A 81 4.73 -0.95 11.68
N ALA A 82 6.00 -1.30 11.86
CA ALA A 82 6.40 -2.40 12.75
C ALA A 82 5.99 -2.15 14.19
N ARG A 83 6.20 -0.93 14.70
CA ARG A 83 5.79 -0.54 16.05
C ARG A 83 4.28 -0.67 16.25
N GLU A 84 3.48 -0.21 15.29
CA GLU A 84 2.02 -0.30 15.38
C GLU A 84 1.55 -1.76 15.34
N ALA A 85 2.17 -2.60 14.51
CA ALA A 85 1.87 -4.03 14.46
C ALA A 85 2.19 -4.74 15.78
N VAL A 86 3.36 -4.47 16.38
CA VAL A 86 3.74 -5.03 17.69
C VAL A 86 2.75 -4.60 18.78
N LYS A 87 2.34 -3.32 18.78
CA LYS A 87 1.35 -2.80 19.71
C LYS A 87 0.01 -3.52 19.56
N ALA A 88 -0.50 -3.68 18.33
CA ALA A 88 -1.74 -4.39 18.08
C ALA A 88 -1.69 -5.87 18.52
N LEU A 89 -0.56 -6.55 18.28
CA LEU A 89 -0.36 -7.93 18.73
C LEU A 89 -0.34 -8.03 20.26
N TRP A 90 0.28 -7.07 20.95
CA TRP A 90 0.28 -7.00 22.40
C TRP A 90 -1.13 -6.85 22.95
N GLU A 91 -1.92 -5.91 22.41
CA GLU A 91 -3.31 -5.69 22.80
C GLU A 91 -4.17 -6.96 22.61
N LEU A 92 -3.99 -7.68 21.51
CA LEU A 92 -4.67 -8.96 21.27
C LEU A 92 -4.25 -10.03 22.28
N SER A 93 -2.97 -10.13 22.63
CA SER A 93 -2.52 -11.09 23.64
C SER A 93 -3.13 -10.80 25.02
N THR A 94 -3.21 -9.53 25.42
CA THR A 94 -3.81 -9.15 26.69
C THR A 94 -5.30 -9.45 26.75
N LEU A 95 -6.02 -9.26 25.64
CA LEU A 95 -7.45 -9.58 25.56
C LEU A 95 -7.72 -11.09 25.62
N ASN A 96 -6.83 -11.91 25.06
CA ASN A 96 -6.96 -13.38 25.12
C ASN A 96 -6.73 -13.91 26.54
N GLU A 97 -5.84 -13.30 27.32
CA GLU A 97 -5.62 -13.67 28.73
C GLU A 97 -6.80 -13.25 29.63
N GLU A 98 -7.56 -12.21 29.25
CA GLU A 98 -8.74 -11.74 29.99
C GLU A 98 -10.06 -12.43 29.60
N SER A 99 -10.05 -13.46 28.74
CA SER A 99 -11.22 -14.32 28.46
C SER A 99 -11.14 -15.59 29.33
N PRO A 100 -11.74 -15.62 30.54
CA PRO A 100 -11.74 -16.84 31.33
C PRO A 100 -12.74 -17.81 30.70
N GLU A 101 -12.30 -19.05 30.51
CA GLU A 101 -13.15 -20.20 30.22
C GLU A 101 -14.38 -20.19 31.13
N THR A 102 -15.50 -19.68 30.63
CA THR A 102 -16.80 -19.77 31.28
C THR A 102 -17.46 -21.09 30.89
N LEU A 103 -16.77 -22.22 31.11
CA LEU A 103 -17.41 -23.53 30.99
C LEU A 103 -16.69 -24.61 31.81
N ASN A 104 -16.84 -24.55 33.13
CA ASN A 104 -16.93 -25.77 33.94
C ASN A 104 -17.97 -25.54 35.05
N ARG A 105 -19.24 -25.71 34.68
CA ARG A 105 -20.29 -26.11 35.62
C ARG A 105 -20.01 -27.54 36.07
N VAL A 106 -19.60 -27.75 37.33
CA VAL A 106 -20.11 -28.81 38.20
C VAL A 106 -19.85 -28.37 39.66
N PRO A 107 -20.88 -28.18 40.52
CA PRO A 107 -20.65 -28.11 41.96
C PRO A 107 -20.36 -29.52 42.50
N PRO A 108 -19.38 -29.70 43.41
CA PRO A 108 -19.06 -31.02 43.93
C PRO A 108 -20.18 -31.50 44.86
N GLY A 109 -20.84 -32.60 44.45
CA GLY A 109 -21.26 -33.73 45.29
C GLY A 109 -22.22 -33.52 46.48
N SER A 110 -23.23 -34.39 46.49
CA SER A 110 -24.07 -34.91 47.59
C SER A 110 -25.09 -33.99 48.25
#